data_AF-A0A6I3UVE3-F1
#
_entry.id   AF-A0A6I3UVE3-F1
#
_cell.length_a   1.000
_cell.length_b   1.000
_cell.length_c   1.000
_cell.angle_alpha   90.00
_cell.angle_beta   90.00
_cell.angle_gamma   90.00
#
_symmetry.space_group_name_H-M   'P 1'
#
loop_
_entity.id
_entity.type
_entity.pdbx_description
1 polymer ?
#
loop_
_entity_poly.entity_id
_entity_poly.type
_entity_poly.pdbx_seq_one_letter_code
_entity_poly.pdbx_strand_id
1 'polypeptide(L)' 'MKIVIAPDSFKECLAAEQVAKAIKRGFEKAIPSVVCSLCPVGDGGEGTVDAIRHSLDLKEKWQEVTGPFGLKEAMRYF' A
#
# COMPACT_ATOMS: atom_id res chain seq x y z
N MET A 1 -20.70 -11.56 8.13
CA MET A 1 -20.63 -10.74 6.89
C MET A 1 -19.15 -10.58 6.51
N LYS A 2 -18.81 -10.66 5.22
CA LYS A 2 -17.43 -10.46 4.74
C LYS A 2 -17.37 -9.18 3.92
N ILE A 3 -16.42 -8.29 4.23
CA ILE A 3 -16.22 -7.00 3.58
C ILE A 3 -14.83 -6.96 2.96
N VAL A 4 -14.74 -6.58 1.69
CA VAL A 4 -13.47 -6.24 1.04
C VAL A 4 -13.29 -4.73 1.16
N ILE A 5 -12.14 -4.30 1.69
CA ILE A 5 -11.79 -2.89 1.88
C ILE A 5 -10.68 -2.57 0.88
N ALA A 6 -11.05 -1.94 -0.24
CA ALA A 6 -10.14 -1.62 -1.34
C ALA A 6 -10.05 -0.11 -1.62
N PRO A 7 -9.48 0.68 -0.69
CA PRO A 7 -9.32 2.12 -0.87
C PRO A 7 -8.06 2.45 -1.66
N ASP A 8 -8.05 3.66 -2.20
CA ASP A 8 -6.85 4.36 -2.65
C ASP A 8 -6.26 5.19 -1.49
N SER A 9 -5.05 5.70 -1.69
CA SER A 9 -4.36 6.62 -0.80
C SER A 9 -5.09 7.96 -0.69
N PHE A 10 -4.90 8.63 0.44
CA PHE A 10 -5.18 10.05 0.57
C PHE A 10 -3.89 10.80 0.29
N LYS A 11 -3.82 11.46 -0.87
CA LYS A 11 -2.62 12.15 -1.36
C LYS A 11 -2.03 13.06 -0.26
N GLU A 12 -0.73 12.90 -0.03
CA GLU A 12 0.05 13.64 0.98
C GLU A 12 -0.45 13.49 2.43
N CYS A 13 -1.28 12.48 2.72
CA CYS A 13 -1.87 12.28 4.03
C CYS A 13 -1.70 10.84 4.53
N LEU A 14 -2.32 9.88 3.86
CA LEU A 14 -2.30 8.47 4.28
C LEU A 14 -2.10 7.55 3.08
N ALA A 15 -1.21 6.57 3.22
CA ALA A 15 -1.11 5.48 2.26
C ALA A 15 -2.39 4.64 2.24
N ALA A 16 -2.70 4.00 1.11
CA ALA A 16 -3.90 3.17 0.94
C ALA A 16 -4.05 2.10 2.04
N GLU A 17 -2.93 1.50 2.48
CA GLU A 17 -2.93 0.52 3.58
C GLU A 17 -3.39 1.13 4.92
N GLN A 18 -2.96 2.36 5.21
CA GLN A 18 -3.34 3.07 6.44
C GLN A 18 -4.83 3.43 6.42
N VAL A 19 -5.34 3.86 5.27
CA VAL A 19 -6.78 4.09 5.04
C VAL A 19 -7.56 2.79 5.26
N ALA A 20 -7.12 1.68 4.66
CA ALA A 20 -7.77 0.38 4.79
C ALA A 20 -7.83 -0.10 6.26
N LYS A 21 -6.72 0.04 7.00
CA LYS A 21 -6.64 -0.26 8.43
C LYS A 21 -7.57 0.64 9.26
N ALA A 22 -7.68 1.92 8.95
CA ALA A 22 -8.57 2.85 9.64
C ALA A 22 -10.05 2.46 9.44
N ILE A 23 -10.45 2.15 8.20
CA ILE A 23 -11.82 1.71 7.87
C ILE A 23 -12.15 0.39 8.60
N LYS A 24 -11.23 -0.59 8.57
CA LYS A 24 -11.40 -1.86 9.27
C LYS A 24 -11.69 -1.67 10.76
N ARG A 25 -10.91 -0.83 11.45
CA ARG A 25 -11.13 -0.52 12.88
C ARG A 25 -12.53 0.05 13.14
N GLY A 26 -13.03 0.88 12.23
CA GLY A 26 -14.40 1.41 12.31
C GLY A 26 -15.45 0.31 12.19
N PHE A 27 -15.31 -0.59 11.21
CA PHE A 27 -16.25 -1.70 11.03
C PHE A 27 -16.21 -2.70 12.19
N GLU A 28 -15.03 -3.08 12.67
CA GLU A 28 -14.89 -4.02 13.80
C GLU A 28 -15.52 -3.46 15.09
N LYS A 29 -15.51 -2.13 15.26
CA LYS A 29 -16.18 -1.47 16.39
C LYS A 29 -17.71 -1.46 16.27
N ALA A 30 -18.23 -1.33 15.06
CA ALA A 30 -19.67 -1.14 14.82
C ALA A 30 -20.42 -2.45 14.53
N ILE A 31 -19.76 -3.46 13.97
CA ILE A 31 -20.39 -4.68 13.46
C ILE A 31 -19.74 -5.90 14.13
N PRO A 32 -20.43 -6.56 15.09
CA PRO A 32 -19.94 -7.78 15.69
C PRO A 32 -19.68 -8.87 14.66
N SER A 33 -18.57 -9.60 14.80
CA SER A 33 -18.19 -10.74 13.94
C SER A 33 -18.07 -10.41 12.44
N VAL A 34 -17.76 -9.15 12.09
CA VAL A 34 -17.42 -8.78 10.71
C VAL A 34 -16.05 -9.36 10.33
N VAL A 35 -15.93 -9.84 9.11
CA VAL A 35 -14.65 -10.30 8.55
C VAL A 35 -14.22 -9.30 7.49
N CYS A 36 -13.13 -8.57 7.74
CA CYS A 36 -12.59 -7.59 6.81
C CYS A 36 -11.35 -8.12 6.10
N SER A 37 -11.37 -8.11 4.76
CA SER A 37 -10.21 -8.37 3.92
C SER A 37 -9.69 -7.05 3.36
N LEU A 38 -8.44 -6.72 3.66
CA LEU A 38 -7.80 -5.51 3.14
C LEU A 38 -7.24 -5.78 1.76
N CYS A 39 -7.49 -4.89 0.81
CA CYS A 39 -6.99 -4.95 -0.56
C CYS A 39 -6.64 -3.53 -1.03
N PRO A 40 -5.62 -2.87 -0.43
CA PRO A 40 -5.26 -1.51 -0.83
C PRO A 40 -4.89 -1.49 -2.31
N VAL A 41 -5.37 -0.49 -3.03
CA VAL A 41 -5.16 -0.33 -4.49
C VAL A 41 -4.44 0.98 -4.79
N GLY A 42 -3.93 1.10 -6.01
CA GLY A 42 -3.40 2.33 -6.60
C GLY A 42 -3.74 2.39 -8.09
N ASP A 43 -3.72 3.57 -8.67
CA ASP A 43 -4.13 3.83 -10.07
C ASP A 43 -2.96 3.81 -11.08
N GLY A 44 -1.74 3.54 -10.61
CA GLY A 44 -0.51 3.61 -11.41
C GLY A 44 0.40 4.79 -11.03
N GLY A 45 -0.08 5.71 -10.20
CA GLY A 45 0.72 6.80 -9.65
C GLY A 45 1.67 6.39 -8.51
N GLU A 46 2.15 7.40 -7.79
CA GLU A 46 2.98 7.23 -6.59
C GLU A 46 2.28 6.33 -5.55
N GLY A 47 3.04 5.46 -4.89
CA GLY A 47 2.51 4.54 -3.88
C GLY A 47 1.84 3.28 -4.44
N THR A 48 1.66 3.15 -5.77
CA THR A 48 1.09 1.93 -6.39
C THR A 48 1.92 0.68 -6.09
N VAL A 49 3.26 0.79 -6.14
CA VAL A 49 4.16 -0.33 -5.79
C VAL A 49 3.98 -0.74 -4.32
N ASP A 50 3.84 0.22 -3.42
CA ASP A 50 3.59 -0.07 -2.01
C ASP A 50 2.22 -0.73 -1.80
N ALA A 51 1.18 -0.30 -2.52
CA ALA A 51 -0.14 -0.95 -2.50
C ALA A 51 -0.06 -2.43 -2.96
N ILE A 52 0.67 -2.71 -4.05
CA ILE A 52 0.88 -4.07 -4.56
C ILE A 52 1.63 -4.94 -3.55
N ARG A 53 2.67 -4.38 -2.90
CA ARG A 53 3.48 -5.09 -1.88
C ARG A 53 2.64 -5.57 -0.69
N HIS A 54 1.50 -4.94 -0.39
CA HIS A 54 0.60 -5.42 0.66
C HIS A 54 -0.26 -6.61 0.23
N SER A 55 -0.34 -6.89 -1.07
CA SER A 55 -1.12 -7.99 -1.65
C SER A 55 -0.25 -9.14 -2.14
N LEU A 56 1.06 -8.94 -2.30
CA LEU A 56 2.03 -9.92 -2.81
C LEU A 56 3.29 -9.97 -1.94
N ASP A 57 3.82 -11.18 -1.72
CA ASP A 57 5.10 -11.38 -1.04
C ASP A 57 6.28 -11.06 -1.98
N LEU A 58 6.67 -9.78 -2.03
CA LEU A 58 7.81 -9.31 -2.82
C LEU A 58 9.07 -9.16 -1.97
N LYS A 59 10.24 -9.32 -2.58
CA LYS A 59 11.52 -9.21 -1.88
C LYS A 59 12.23 -7.92 -2.28
N GLU A 60 12.31 -6.99 -1.34
CA GLU A 60 13.04 -5.74 -1.55
C GLU A 60 14.52 -6.01 -1.87
N LYS A 61 15.01 -5.31 -2.89
CA LYS A 61 16.39 -5.33 -3.36
C LYS A 61 16.86 -3.91 -3.66
N TRP A 62 18.17 -3.75 -3.64
CA TRP A 62 18.86 -2.50 -3.91
C TRP A 62 19.93 -2.73 -4.97
N GLN A 63 20.08 -1.78 -5.88
CA GLN A 63 21.10 -1.81 -6.92
C GLN A 63 21.67 -0.41 -7.11
N GLU A 64 23.00 -0.32 -7.25
CA GLU A 64 23.64 0.94 -7.65
C GLU A 64 23.38 1.18 -9.14
N VAL A 65 22.80 2.34 -9.47
CA VAL A 65 22.47 2.78 -10.82
C VAL A 65 22.98 4.19 -11.06
N THR A 66 22.92 4.65 -12.30
CA THR A 66 23.22 6.05 -12.64
C THR A 66 21.98 6.90 -12.36
N GLY A 67 22.11 7.84 -11.42
CA GLY A 67 21.08 8.81 -11.07
C GLY A 67 20.87 9.90 -12.12
N PRO A 68 19.88 10.79 -11.93
CA PRO A 68 19.46 11.79 -12.92
C PRO A 68 20.56 12.79 -13.29
N PHE A 69 21.58 12.97 -12.43
CA PHE A 69 22.71 13.87 -12.65
C PHE A 69 24.02 13.15 -12.98
N GLY A 70 23.95 11.87 -13.39
CA GLY A 70 25.11 11.07 -13.79
C GLY A 70 25.92 10.47 -12.63
N LEU A 71 25.60 10.83 -11.38
CA LEU A 71 26.20 10.26 -10.18
C LEU A 71 25.64 8.85 -9.90
N LYS A 72 26.38 8.04 -9.13
CA LYS A 72 25.90 6.73 -8.70
C LYS A 72 24.95 6.88 -7.51
N GLU A 73 23.78 6.24 -7.61
CA GLU A 73 22.73 6.26 -6.59
C GLU A 73 22.20 4.85 -6.33
N ALA A 74 21.88 4.57 -5.07
CA ALA A 74 21.23 3.31 -4.69
C ALA A 74 19.74 3.39 -5.01
N MET A 75 19.26 2.53 -5.91
CA MET A 75 17.86 2.47 -6.31
C MET A 75 17.21 1.21 -5.75
N ARG A 76 16.03 1.41 -5.16
CA ARG A 76 15.19 0.35 -4.57
C ARG A 76 14.26 -0.25 -5.62
N TYR A 77 14.10 -1.57 -5.58
CA TYR A 77 13.08 -2.31 -6.32
C TYR A 77 12.65 -3.54 -5.51
N PHE A 78 11.68 -4.29 -6.03
CA PHE A 78 11.10 -5.46 -5.37
C PHE A 78 11.05 -6.66 -6.32
#